data_AF-A0A7V2STN5-F1
#
_entry.id   AF-A0A7V2STN5-F1
#
_cell.length_a   1.000
_cell.length_b   1.000
_cell.length_c   1.000
_cell.angle_alpha   90.00
_cell.angle_beta   90.00
_cell.angle_gamma   90.00
#
_symmetry.space_group_name_H-M   'P 1'
#
loop_
_entity.id
_entity.type
_entity.pdbx_description
1 polymer ?
#
loop_
_entity_poly.entity_id
_entity_poly.type
_entity_poly.pdbx_seq_one_letter_code
_entity_poly.pdbx_strand_id
1 'polypeptide(L)'
;IHHFKLFTEGYTVPKGEVYAAVEAPKGEFGVYMVADDSNKPFRMKVRAPGFAHLSAMNEMVKGSMLADVVSVIGTMDIVFGEIDR
;
A
#
# COMPACT_ATOMS: atom_id res chain seq x y z
N ILE A 1 -11.41 -18.57 -28.11
CA ILE A 1 -9.93 -18.60 -28.03
C ILE A 1 -9.41 -17.65 -26.94
N HIS A 2 -9.84 -16.37 -26.89
CA HIS A 2 -9.35 -15.41 -25.88
C HIS A 2 -9.59 -15.82 -24.41
N HIS A 3 -10.77 -16.36 -24.09
CA HIS A 3 -11.08 -16.84 -22.74
C HIS A 3 -10.02 -17.83 -22.23
N PHE A 4 -9.74 -18.89 -22.98
CA PHE A 4 -8.75 -19.89 -22.58
C PHE A 4 -7.37 -19.28 -22.33
N LYS A 5 -6.88 -18.45 -23.26
CA LYS A 5 -5.56 -17.80 -23.12
C LYS A 5 -5.46 -16.87 -21.91
N LEU A 6 -6.48 -16.05 -21.64
CA LEU A 6 -6.46 -15.13 -20.50
C LEU A 6 -6.48 -15.86 -19.16
N PHE A 7 -7.15 -17.01 -19.06
CA PHE A 7 -7.23 -17.76 -17.82
C PHE A 7 -6.08 -18.76 -17.61
N THR A 8 -5.36 -19.17 -18.68
CA THR A 8 -4.19 -20.05 -18.55
C THR A 8 -2.86 -19.30 -18.58
N GLU A 9 -2.69 -18.37 -19.50
CA GLU A 9 -1.45 -17.61 -19.72
C GLU A 9 -1.53 -16.19 -19.14
N GLY A 10 -2.71 -15.58 -19.05
CA GLY A 10 -2.85 -14.16 -18.68
C GLY A 10 -2.61 -13.22 -19.86
N TYR A 11 -2.62 -11.92 -19.58
CA TYR A 11 -2.25 -10.88 -20.56
C TYR A 11 -0.83 -10.38 -20.25
N THR A 12 -0.10 -9.98 -21.29
CA THR A 12 1.22 -9.38 -21.13
C THR A 12 1.10 -7.88 -20.91
N VAL A 13 1.94 -7.35 -20.02
CA VAL A 13 2.01 -5.91 -19.75
C VAL A 13 3.29 -5.38 -20.38
N PRO A 14 3.24 -4.30 -21.19
CA PRO A 14 4.42 -3.70 -21.76
C PRO A 14 5.47 -3.35 -20.69
N LYS A 15 6.74 -3.55 -21.02
CA LYS A 15 7.84 -3.22 -20.13
C LYS A 15 7.81 -1.75 -19.73
N GLY A 16 7.90 -1.51 -18.43
CA GLY A 16 7.83 -0.16 -17.87
C GLY A 16 7.68 -0.17 -16.36
N GLU A 17 7.71 1.02 -15.79
CA GLU A 17 7.46 1.26 -14.38
C GLU A 17 6.39 2.34 -14.21
N VAL A 18 5.56 2.19 -13.19
CA VAL A 18 4.51 3.17 -12.88
C VAL A 18 4.28 3.23 -11.38
N TYR A 19 4.06 4.44 -10.88
CA TYR A 19 3.44 4.67 -9.58
C TYR A 19 2.04 5.24 -9.81
N ALA A 20 1.03 4.57 -9.27
CA ALA A 20 -0.33 5.06 -9.27
C ALA A 20 -0.83 5.12 -7.82
N ALA A 21 -1.50 6.22 -7.49
CA ALA A 21 -2.06 6.46 -6.17
C ALA A 21 -3.55 6.81 -6.25
N VAL A 22 -4.28 6.41 -5.22
CA VAL A 22 -5.70 6.72 -5.02
C VAL A 22 -5.90 7.21 -3.58
N GLU A 23 -6.88 8.09 -3.41
CA GLU A 23 -7.37 8.50 -2.08
C GLU A 23 -8.16 7.33 -1.45
N ALA A 24 -7.49 6.56 -0.58
CA ALA A 24 -8.18 5.59 0.27
C ALA A 24 -8.77 6.32 1.50
N PRO A 25 -9.71 5.71 2.25
CA PRO A 25 -10.28 6.33 3.45
C PRO A 25 -9.24 6.75 4.50
N LYS A 26 -8.06 6.16 4.44
CA LYS A 26 -6.93 6.40 5.35
C LYS A 26 -5.89 7.37 4.78
N GLY A 27 -6.11 7.92 3.59
CA GLY A 27 -5.16 8.77 2.87
C GLY A 27 -4.58 8.10 1.63
N GLU A 28 -3.42 8.56 1.20
CA GLU A 28 -2.84 8.16 -0.09
C GLU A 28 -2.38 6.68 -0.09
N PHE A 29 -3.10 5.85 -0.84
CA PHE A 29 -2.74 4.47 -1.09
C PHE A 29 -2.13 4.34 -2.49
N GLY A 30 -0.85 3.96 -2.54
CA GLY A 30 -0.10 3.88 -3.79
C GLY A 30 0.40 2.48 -4.10
N VAL A 31 0.49 2.16 -5.39
CA VAL A 31 1.14 0.94 -5.88
C VAL A 31 2.21 1.35 -6.90
N TYR A 32 3.44 0.97 -6.61
CA TYR A 32 4.56 1.02 -7.55
C TYR A 32 4.73 -0.35 -8.19
N MET A 33 4.68 -0.41 -9.53
CA MET A 33 4.78 -1.65 -10.29
C MET A 33 5.84 -1.53 -11.37
N VAL A 34 6.60 -2.62 -11.56
CA VAL A 34 7.58 -2.79 -12.64
C VAL A 34 7.19 -4.02 -13.44
N ALA A 35 7.10 -3.87 -14.75
CA ALA A 35 6.79 -4.93 -15.72
C ALA A 35 7.98 -5.17 -16.66
N ASP A 36 8.17 -6.41 -17.09
CA ASP A 36 9.28 -6.88 -17.94
C ASP A 36 8.78 -7.62 -19.20
N ASP A 37 7.67 -7.16 -19.81
CA ASP A 37 6.98 -7.81 -20.94
C ASP A 37 6.43 -9.22 -20.64
N SER A 38 6.42 -9.61 -19.36
CA SER A 38 5.84 -10.86 -18.87
C SER A 38 4.34 -10.75 -18.56
N ASN A 39 3.72 -11.90 -18.27
CA ASN A 39 2.36 -12.02 -17.75
C ASN A 39 2.27 -11.83 -16.22
N LYS A 40 3.42 -11.67 -15.55
CA LYS A 40 3.53 -11.46 -14.10
C LYS A 40 4.30 -10.17 -13.82
N PRO A 41 3.92 -9.41 -12.79
CA PRO A 41 4.68 -8.23 -12.41
C PRO A 41 6.08 -8.64 -11.94
N PHE A 42 7.10 -8.00 -12.48
CA PHE A 42 8.49 -8.21 -12.07
C PHE A 42 8.70 -7.75 -10.62
N ARG A 43 8.12 -6.59 -10.27
CA ARG A 43 8.10 -6.08 -8.90
C ARG A 43 6.81 -5.33 -8.64
N MET A 44 6.26 -5.48 -7.44
CA MET A 44 5.16 -4.66 -6.93
C MET A 44 5.49 -4.22 -5.51
N LYS A 45 5.41 -2.92 -5.23
CA LYS A 45 5.49 -2.35 -3.88
C LYS A 45 4.24 -1.55 -3.58
N VAL A 46 3.64 -1.84 -2.43
CA VAL A 46 2.50 -1.10 -1.91
C VAL A 46 3.02 -0.02 -0.96
N ARG A 47 2.52 1.20 -1.15
CA ARG A 47 2.67 2.33 -0.23
C ARG A 47 1.38 2.41 0.58
N ALA A 48 1.42 1.84 1.78
CA ALA A 48 0.30 1.93 2.71
C ALA A 48 0.34 3.26 3.47
N PRO A 49 -0.79 3.99 3.58
CA PRO A 49 -0.85 5.25 4.33
C PRO A 49 -0.54 5.03 5.82
N GLY A 50 -1.03 3.92 6.39
CA GLY A 50 -0.82 3.57 7.79
C GLY A 50 0.65 3.41 8.20
N PHE A 51 1.54 3.05 7.27
CA PHE A 51 2.98 2.93 7.58
C PHE A 51 3.61 4.30 7.88
N ALA A 52 3.23 5.32 7.12
CA ALA A 52 3.68 6.69 7.35
C ALA A 52 3.01 7.31 8.60
N HIS A 53 1.75 6.96 8.88
CA HIS A 53 1.07 7.40 10.10
C HIS A 53 1.75 6.83 11.36
N LEU A 54 2.07 5.53 11.34
CA LEU A 54 2.73 4.87 12.45
C LEU A 54 4.15 5.41 12.69
N SER A 55 4.90 5.76 11.65
CA SER A 55 6.23 6.36 11.82
C SER A 55 6.18 7.76 12.45
N ALA A 56 5.12 8.53 12.20
CA ALA A 56 4.89 9.83 12.82
C ALA A 56 4.42 9.75 14.29
N MET A 57 3.99 8.57 14.76
CA MET A 57 3.40 8.39 16.08
C MET A 57 4.29 8.86 17.23
N ASN A 58 5.61 8.61 17.15
CA ASN A 58 6.55 8.98 18.21
C ASN A 58 6.57 10.49 18.47
N GLU A 59 6.49 11.31 17.41
CA GLU A 59 6.43 12.77 17.55
C GLU A 59 5.05 13.24 18.01
N MET A 60 3.97 12.55 17.60
CA MET A 60 2.60 12.91 17.98
C MET A 60 2.25 12.65 19.44
N VAL A 61 2.84 11.63 20.08
CA VAL A 61 2.55 11.28 21.48
C VAL A 61 3.57 11.82 22.48
N LYS A 62 4.56 12.59 22.01
CA LYS A 62 5.65 13.10 22.85
C LYS A 62 5.13 14.12 23.86
N GLY A 63 5.29 13.81 25.15
CA GLY A 63 4.78 14.63 26.25
C GLY A 63 3.31 14.39 26.62
N SER A 64 2.63 13.46 25.93
CA SER A 64 1.28 13.01 26.26
C SER A 64 1.30 11.94 27.35
N MET A 65 0.15 11.70 27.99
CA MET A 65 0.00 10.61 28.93
C MET A 65 -0.18 9.27 28.20
N LEU A 66 0.10 8.15 28.88
CA LEU A 66 -0.12 6.81 28.31
C LEU A 66 -1.57 6.59 27.84
N ALA A 67 -2.54 7.20 28.54
CA ALA A 67 -3.95 7.14 28.16
C ALA A 67 -4.23 7.79 26.79
N ASP A 68 -3.50 8.86 26.45
CA ASP A 68 -3.68 9.59 25.19
C ASP A 68 -3.17 8.80 23.98
N VAL A 69 -2.22 7.89 24.19
CA VAL A 69 -1.64 7.04 23.15
C VAL A 69 -2.72 6.18 22.47
N VAL A 70 -3.68 5.67 23.24
CA VAL A 70 -4.77 4.84 22.71
C VAL A 70 -5.69 5.66 21.79
N SER A 71 -6.01 6.89 22.20
CA SER A 71 -6.83 7.81 21.40
C SER A 71 -6.12 8.21 20.09
N VAL A 72 -4.81 8.42 20.15
CA VAL A 72 -3.98 8.76 18.98
C VAL A 72 -3.90 7.61 17.99
N ILE A 73 -3.71 6.37 18.47
CA ILE A 73 -3.76 5.16 17.62
C ILE A 73 -5.14 5.02 16.94
N GLY A 74 -6.23 5.23 17.69
CA GLY A 74 -7.59 5.12 17.15
C GLY A 74 -7.89 6.16 16.07
N THR A 75 -7.37 7.38 16.24
CA THR A 75 -7.57 8.49 15.28
C THR A 75 -6.82 8.25 13.96
N MET A 76 -5.69 7.56 13.98
CA MET A 76 -4.92 7.21 12.78
C MET A 76 -5.50 6.05 11.96
N ASP A 77 -6.53 5.37 12.47
CA ASP A 77 -7.16 4.19 11.85
C ASP A 77 -6.16 3.11 11.38
N ILE A 78 -5.32 2.67 12.33
CA ILE A 78 -4.22 1.73 12.06
C ILE A 78 -4.77 0.31 11.88
N VAL A 79 -4.53 -0.28 10.70
CA VAL A 79 -4.73 -1.71 10.45
C VAL A 79 -3.41 -2.33 10.06
N PHE A 80 -2.91 -3.28 10.84
CA PHE A 80 -1.56 -3.83 10.62
C PHE A 80 -1.39 -4.63 9.32
N GLY A 81 -2.49 -5.12 8.72
CA GLY A 81 -2.45 -5.91 7.48
C GLY A 81 -1.94 -5.16 6.24
N GLU A 82 -2.00 -3.82 6.23
CA GLU A 82 -1.39 -2.98 5.18
C GLU A 82 0.01 -2.50 5.55
N ILE A 83 0.32 -2.36 6.84
CA ILE A 83 1.58 -1.79 7.35
C ILE A 83 2.73 -2.78 7.23
N ASP A 84 2.46 -4.07 7.39
CA ASP A 84 3.46 -5.14 7.42
C ASP A 84 4.00 -5.54 6.02
N ARG A 85 3.62 -4.84 4.93
CA ARG A 85 3.93 -5.21 3.52
C ARG A 85 4.98 -4.33 2.84
#